data_AF-A0AAW1V3C2-F1
#
_entry.id   AF-A0AAW1V3C2-F1
#
_cell.length_a   1.000
_cell.length_b   1.000
_cell.length_c   1.000
_cell.angle_alpha   90.00
_cell.angle_beta   90.00
_cell.angle_gamma   90.00
#
_symmetry.space_group_name_H-M   'P 1'
#
loop_
_entity.id
_entity.type
_entity.pdbx_description
1 polymer ?
#
loop_
_entity_poly.entity_id
_entity_poly.type
_entity_poly.pdbx_seq_one_letter_code
_entity_poly.pdbx_strand_id
1 'polypeptide(L)'
;MLLRVQSPDGTRRVEISGTDTTSKLYEKVHDIFDLNSFAFSLFKERNNKNEIASSKSKIIKTHGLRHGDMIYLVPLNGALLFSTNSSNSNQSGEPVDSQPSTSSTNASQSRPGSAATANKSIVKEDDVDVLLSKLDGKIKRNRDDKLCRHNSNSACVHCSPLEPFDENYLKEQNIKHLSFNSYIRKLTSGVDRGKFLALEDITCRVKNGCKDHPPWPKGICSKCQPSAITLNRQIYRHLDNVAFENTNLVERFLYYWRTTGHQRIGILYGVYEIHADVPLGVRANVVAIYEPPQESTRDSIRLLPDDKEELVDQIADALGLRRVGWIFTDLMPEDVQTGTVKHTRNIDTHFLSAQECIMAGYYQNKYPNPCKYSSSGIFGSKFVTVCVTGDKNNQVIMEGYQVSQQCMALVRDNCLVPTKDLPELGYVRESSDKQYVPDVYYKVSDFRLLMVE
;
A
#
# COMPACT_ATOMS: atom_id res chain seq x y z
N MET A 1 -9.97 33.51 28.84
CA MET A 1 -8.51 33.73 28.80
C MET A 1 -7.97 33.33 27.45
N LEU A 2 -6.87 33.94 27.02
CA LEU A 2 -6.32 33.73 25.69
C LEU A 2 -5.00 32.96 25.80
N LEU A 3 -4.88 31.83 25.12
CA LEU A 3 -3.65 31.04 25.04
C LEU A 3 -3.06 31.17 23.63
N ARG A 4 -1.74 31.17 23.51
CA ARG A 4 -1.04 31.12 22.22
C ARG A 4 -0.58 29.70 21.98
N VAL A 5 -0.94 29.13 20.85
CA VAL A 5 -0.58 27.76 20.49
C VAL A 5 0.38 27.83 19.32
N GLN A 6 1.60 27.34 19.51
CA GLN A 6 2.61 27.25 18.45
C GLN A 6 2.58 25.85 17.83
N SER A 7 2.50 25.82 16.50
CA SER A 7 2.53 24.61 15.70
C SER A 7 3.52 24.75 14.54
N PRO A 8 3.79 23.67 13.76
CA PRO A 8 4.57 23.77 12.52
C PRO A 8 3.98 24.74 11.48
N ASP A 9 2.66 24.95 11.47
CA ASP A 9 1.94 25.91 10.58
C ASP A 9 1.93 27.35 11.15
N GLY A 10 2.63 27.58 12.26
CA GLY A 10 2.71 28.88 12.92
C GLY A 10 1.92 28.94 14.23
N THR A 11 1.73 30.16 14.73
CA THR A 11 1.17 30.41 16.07
C THR A 11 -0.21 31.05 15.98
N ARG A 12 -1.24 30.40 16.53
CA ARG A 12 -2.61 30.92 16.60
C ARG A 12 -3.05 31.15 18.05
N ARG A 13 -4.06 32.00 18.25
CA ARG A 13 -4.60 32.34 19.56
C ARG A 13 -5.89 31.55 19.80
N VAL A 14 -6.00 30.92 20.95
CA VAL A 14 -7.16 30.12 21.37
C VAL A 14 -7.80 30.77 22.59
N GLU A 15 -9.05 31.15 22.46
CA GLU A 15 -9.83 31.69 23.59
C GLU A 15 -10.50 30.54 24.36
N ILE A 16 -10.24 30.45 25.66
CA ILE A 16 -10.78 29.40 26.54
C ILE A 16 -11.07 29.93 27.95
N SER A 17 -12.07 29.40 28.65
CA SER A 17 -12.31 29.74 30.07
C SER A 17 -11.36 28.97 30.99
N GLY A 18 -10.98 29.56 32.11
CA GLY A 18 -10.18 28.86 33.13
C GLY A 18 -10.94 27.69 33.80
N THR A 19 -12.26 27.66 33.67
CA THR A 19 -13.14 26.59 34.16
C THR A 19 -13.47 25.55 33.08
N ASP A 20 -13.08 25.77 31.82
CA ASP A 20 -13.26 24.76 30.77
C ASP A 20 -12.36 23.54 31.03
N THR A 21 -12.75 22.39 30.49
CA THR A 21 -11.97 21.15 30.59
C THR A 21 -10.81 21.16 29.60
N THR A 22 -9.77 20.38 29.91
CA THR A 22 -8.65 20.14 28.99
C THR A 22 -9.11 19.47 27.70
N SER A 23 -10.14 18.62 27.70
CA SER A 23 -10.71 18.08 26.45
C SER A 23 -11.23 19.19 25.51
N LYS A 24 -11.89 20.21 26.07
CA LYS A 24 -12.42 21.35 25.31
C LYS A 24 -11.31 22.25 24.75
N LEU A 25 -10.12 22.25 25.36
CA LEU A 25 -8.94 22.88 24.78
C LEU A 25 -8.48 22.15 23.51
N TYR A 26 -8.48 20.82 23.52
CA TYR A 26 -8.13 20.03 22.33
C TYR A 26 -9.12 20.23 21.19
N GLU A 27 -10.42 20.27 21.48
CA GLU A 27 -11.47 20.60 20.49
C GLU A 27 -11.21 21.98 19.86
N LYS A 28 -11.01 23.02 20.68
CA LYS A 28 -10.75 24.36 20.15
C LYS A 28 -9.46 24.47 19.34
N VAL A 29 -8.41 23.74 19.73
CA VAL A 29 -7.15 23.72 18.99
C VAL A 29 -7.33 23.00 17.66
N HIS A 30 -8.06 21.88 17.65
CA HIS A 30 -8.40 21.17 16.42
C HIS A 30 -9.11 22.08 15.43
N ASP A 31 -10.15 22.80 15.87
CA ASP A 31 -10.96 23.66 15.01
C ASP A 31 -10.18 24.90 14.53
N ILE A 32 -9.38 25.53 15.41
CA ILE A 32 -8.64 26.75 15.07
C ILE A 32 -7.52 26.49 14.07
N PHE A 33 -6.93 25.30 14.07
CA PHE A 33 -5.87 24.92 13.13
C PHE A 33 -6.38 24.11 11.94
N ASP A 34 -7.69 23.85 11.85
CA ASP A 34 -8.31 23.02 10.81
C ASP A 34 -7.58 21.67 10.68
N LEU A 35 -7.42 21.00 11.83
CA LEU A 35 -6.66 19.76 11.89
C LEU A 35 -7.46 18.59 11.33
N ASN A 36 -6.78 17.67 10.66
CA ASN A 36 -7.41 16.47 10.09
C ASN A 36 -7.69 15.37 11.12
N SER A 37 -7.11 15.49 12.33
CA SER A 37 -7.30 14.51 13.41
C SER A 37 -6.91 15.08 14.78
N PHE A 38 -7.35 14.40 15.83
CA PHE A 38 -6.94 14.65 17.22
C PHE A 38 -5.60 13.99 17.61
N ALA A 39 -4.80 13.52 16.63
CA ALA A 39 -3.54 12.82 16.87
C ALA A 39 -2.38 13.78 17.22
N PHE A 40 -2.60 14.69 18.17
CA PHE A 40 -1.63 15.67 18.63
C PHE A 40 -1.61 15.73 20.16
N SER A 41 -0.49 16.20 20.72
CA SER A 41 -0.35 16.52 22.15
C SER A 41 0.01 17.98 22.34
N LEU A 42 -0.40 18.55 23.48
CA LEU A 42 -0.11 19.92 23.88
C LEU A 42 0.89 19.95 25.03
N PHE A 43 1.95 20.73 24.90
CA PHE A 43 3.01 20.89 25.90
C PHE A 43 3.13 22.34 26.35
N LYS A 44 3.57 22.57 27.58
CA LYS A 44 3.83 23.93 28.09
C LYS A 44 5.20 24.49 27.67
N GLU A 45 6.14 23.60 27.34
CA GLU A 45 7.50 23.97 27.01
C GLU A 45 7.88 23.52 25.59
N ARG A 46 8.76 24.29 24.94
CA ARG A 46 9.23 24.05 23.57
C ARG A 46 10.02 22.74 23.41
N ASN A 47 10.56 22.22 24.50
CA ASN A 47 11.31 20.97 24.56
C ASN A 47 10.40 19.73 24.73
N ASN A 48 9.08 19.89 24.53
CA ASN A 48 8.05 18.86 24.69
C ASN A 48 8.00 18.28 26.12
N LYS A 49 8.28 19.10 27.13
CA LYS A 49 8.07 18.75 28.54
C LYS A 49 6.75 19.31 29.06
N ASN A 50 6.27 18.72 30.15
CA ASN A 50 5.05 19.13 30.84
C ASN A 50 3.79 19.09 29.94
N GLU A 51 3.41 17.87 29.56
CA GLU A 51 2.22 17.59 28.74
C GLU A 51 0.93 18.01 29.45
N ILE A 52 0.02 18.59 28.69
CA ILE A 52 -1.36 18.89 29.08
C ILE A 52 -2.23 17.76 28.53
N ALA A 53 -2.38 16.67 29.30
CA ALA A 53 -3.20 15.53 28.88
C ALA A 53 -4.67 15.92 28.69
N SER A 54 -5.29 15.44 27.61
CA SER A 54 -6.73 15.63 27.34
C SER A 54 -7.57 14.86 28.36
N SER A 55 -8.45 15.57 29.07
CA SER A 55 -9.32 14.99 30.09
C SER A 55 -10.65 15.74 30.18
N LYS A 56 -11.75 14.98 30.34
CA LYS A 56 -13.09 15.53 30.55
C LYS A 56 -13.34 16.01 32.00
N SER A 57 -12.44 15.70 32.94
CA SER A 57 -12.60 16.03 34.36
C SER A 57 -11.59 17.08 34.86
N LYS A 58 -10.44 17.25 34.20
CA LYS A 58 -9.45 18.27 34.57
C LYS A 58 -9.71 19.60 33.87
N ILE A 59 -9.76 20.68 34.65
CA ILE A 59 -9.98 22.06 34.16
C ILE A 59 -8.67 22.78 33.85
N ILE A 60 -8.69 23.80 32.99
CA ILE A 60 -7.45 24.47 32.55
C ILE A 60 -6.67 25.11 33.71
N LYS A 61 -7.36 25.67 34.72
CA LYS A 61 -6.72 26.26 35.91
C LYS A 61 -5.83 25.27 36.69
N THR A 62 -6.16 23.98 36.73
CA THR A 62 -5.34 22.99 37.47
C THR A 62 -4.00 22.72 36.78
N HIS A 63 -3.91 23.04 35.49
CA HIS A 63 -2.65 23.03 34.75
C HIS A 63 -1.89 24.35 34.87
N GLY A 64 -2.31 25.31 35.69
CA GLY A 64 -1.52 26.53 35.98
C GLY A 64 -1.31 27.46 34.77
N LEU A 65 -2.11 27.30 33.70
CA LEU A 65 -2.05 28.17 32.52
C LEU A 65 -2.71 29.51 32.82
N ARG A 66 -2.03 30.59 32.41
CA ARG A 66 -2.45 31.98 32.58
C ARG A 66 -2.75 32.62 31.23
N HIS A 67 -3.40 33.78 31.27
CA HIS A 67 -3.66 34.57 30.08
C HIS A 67 -2.32 34.95 29.40
N GLY A 68 -2.17 34.62 28.12
CA GLY A 68 -0.99 34.93 27.31
C GLY A 68 0.06 33.82 27.22
N ASP A 69 -0.11 32.71 27.95
CA ASP A 69 0.85 31.61 27.95
C ASP A 69 0.97 30.96 26.56
N MET A 70 2.18 30.51 26.23
CA MET A 70 2.48 29.77 25.00
C MET A 70 2.45 28.28 25.29
N ILE A 71 1.70 27.53 24.49
CA ILE A 71 1.70 26.07 24.49
C ILE A 71 2.08 25.56 23.10
N TYR A 72 2.64 24.36 23.03
CA TYR A 72 3.27 23.80 21.85
C TYR A 72 2.49 22.57 21.40
N LEU A 73 2.03 22.59 20.16
CA LEU A 73 1.32 21.49 19.53
C LEU A 73 2.32 20.59 18.81
N VAL A 74 2.28 19.30 19.12
CA VAL A 74 3.20 18.30 18.57
C VAL A 74 2.38 17.11 18.02
N PRO A 75 2.59 16.70 16.76
CA PRO A 75 1.98 15.49 16.21
C PRO A 75 2.44 14.25 16.96
N LEU A 76 1.49 13.36 17.28
CA LEU A 76 1.79 12.04 17.81
C LEU A 76 2.17 11.10 16.66
N ASN A 77 3.26 10.36 16.82
CA ASN A 77 3.68 9.27 15.91
C ASN A 77 3.73 9.66 14.42
N GLY A 78 4.10 10.91 14.09
CA GLY A 78 4.20 11.37 12.70
C GLY A 78 2.86 11.63 12.02
N ALA A 79 1.77 11.82 12.78
CA ALA A 79 0.46 12.16 12.23
C ALA A 79 0.51 13.42 11.35
N LEU A 80 -0.11 13.35 10.17
CA LEU A 80 -0.32 14.49 9.28
C LEU A 80 -1.50 15.33 9.80
N LEU A 81 -1.18 16.33 10.62
CA LEU A 81 -2.20 17.14 11.29
C LEU A 81 -2.84 18.21 10.39
N PHE A 82 -2.11 18.72 9.40
CA PHE A 82 -2.55 19.85 8.57
C PHE A 82 -2.92 19.38 7.16
N SER A 83 -4.01 19.89 6.62
CA SER A 83 -4.34 19.73 5.20
C SER A 83 -3.40 20.56 4.34
N THR A 84 -2.73 19.94 3.37
CA THR A 84 -1.87 20.63 2.40
C THR A 84 -2.72 21.44 1.42
N ASN A 85 -3.11 22.64 1.84
CA ASN A 85 -3.46 23.74 0.93
C ASN A 85 -2.27 24.70 0.88
N SER A 86 -1.61 24.75 -0.27
CA SER A 86 -0.45 25.61 -0.49
C SER A 86 -0.88 27.06 -0.66
N SER A 87 -0.45 27.94 0.24
CA SER A 87 -0.32 29.37 -0.03
C SER A 87 0.96 29.90 0.62
N ASN A 88 1.87 30.35 -0.25
CA ASN A 88 3.17 30.94 0.05
C ASN A 88 3.15 32.04 1.13
N SER A 89 4.24 32.13 1.90
CA SER A 89 5.00 33.39 1.97
C SER A 89 6.45 33.14 2.39
N ASN A 90 7.37 33.68 1.58
CA ASN A 90 8.79 33.82 1.85
C ASN A 90 9.04 34.71 3.07
N GLN A 91 10.11 34.45 3.82
CA GLN A 91 10.99 35.53 4.26
C GLN A 91 12.45 35.06 4.39
N SER A 92 13.24 35.73 3.57
CA SER A 92 14.69 35.90 3.46
C SER A 92 15.51 35.95 4.75
N GLY A 93 16.70 35.35 4.68
CA GLY A 93 17.85 35.66 5.52
C GLY A 93 19.13 35.12 4.86
N GLU A 94 20.00 36.01 4.39
CA GLU A 94 21.31 35.72 3.82
C GLU A 94 22.22 34.94 4.80
N PRO A 95 23.20 34.18 4.29
CA PRO A 95 24.43 33.95 5.04
C PRO A 95 25.63 34.61 4.34
N VAL A 96 26.33 35.40 5.15
CA VAL A 96 27.59 36.09 4.87
C VAL A 96 28.73 35.07 4.77
N ASP A 97 29.66 35.38 3.86
CA ASP A 97 30.97 34.74 3.65
C ASP A 97 31.76 34.47 4.93
N SER A 98 32.45 33.32 4.97
CA SER A 98 33.76 33.16 5.62
C SER A 98 34.47 31.91 5.11
N GLN A 99 35.59 32.14 4.43
CA GLN A 99 36.53 31.16 3.88
C GLN A 99 37.39 30.46 4.97
N PRO A 100 38.15 29.40 4.61
CA PRO A 100 38.61 28.37 5.53
C PRO A 100 39.95 28.69 6.19
N SER A 101 40.25 28.02 7.31
CA SER A 101 41.58 27.98 7.88
C SER A 101 41.91 26.61 8.47
N THR A 102 43.16 26.24 8.26
CA THR A 102 43.76 24.91 8.36
C THR A 102 44.27 24.54 9.74
N SER A 103 44.31 23.23 9.98
CA SER A 103 45.37 22.43 10.65
C SER A 103 45.29 22.07 12.14
N SER A 104 45.69 20.80 12.36
CA SER A 104 46.31 20.16 13.53
C SER A 104 45.44 19.40 14.56
N THR A 105 45.44 18.07 14.38
CA THR A 105 45.72 17.00 15.36
C THR A 105 45.52 17.27 16.85
N ASN A 106 44.63 16.50 17.49
CA ASN A 106 45.04 15.60 18.59
C ASN A 106 43.95 14.56 18.93
N ALA A 107 44.45 13.37 19.27
CA ALA A 107 43.69 12.19 19.63
C ALA A 107 43.20 12.24 21.08
N SER A 108 41.97 11.76 21.34
CA SER A 108 41.62 11.10 22.60
C SER A 108 40.27 10.38 22.55
N GLN A 109 40.35 9.06 22.74
CA GLN A 109 39.43 8.20 23.51
C GLN A 109 38.01 7.96 22.99
N SER A 110 37.88 6.89 22.20
CA SER A 110 36.65 6.16 21.92
C SER A 110 36.15 5.38 23.14
N ARG A 111 34.94 5.70 23.62
CA ARG A 111 34.08 4.78 24.38
C ARG A 111 33.09 4.12 23.41
N PRO A 112 32.83 2.81 23.50
CA PRO A 112 31.91 2.14 22.58
C PRO A 112 30.48 2.44 23.02
N GLY A 113 29.86 3.44 22.38
CA GLY A 113 28.42 3.59 22.37
C GLY A 113 27.87 2.60 21.35
N SER A 114 27.20 1.55 21.83
CA SER A 114 26.51 0.54 21.05
C SER A 114 25.38 1.16 20.20
N ALA A 115 25.75 1.81 19.11
CA ALA A 115 24.86 1.97 17.97
C ALA A 115 24.84 0.60 17.30
N ALA A 116 23.79 -0.18 17.58
CA ALA A 116 23.42 -1.32 16.76
C ALA A 116 23.25 -0.80 15.34
N THR A 117 24.32 -0.90 14.55
CA THR A 117 24.27 -0.74 13.11
C THR A 117 23.38 -1.88 12.66
N ALA A 118 22.11 -1.58 12.41
CA ALA A 118 21.19 -2.56 11.85
C ALA A 118 21.89 -3.12 10.62
N ASN A 119 22.27 -4.40 10.67
CA ASN A 119 22.72 -5.14 9.51
C ASN A 119 21.58 -5.06 8.49
N LYS A 120 21.61 -4.06 7.61
CA LYS A 120 20.82 -4.09 6.39
C LYS A 120 21.37 -5.27 5.61
N SER A 121 20.70 -6.41 5.72
CA SER A 121 20.89 -7.50 4.78
C SER A 121 20.81 -6.90 3.38
N ILE A 122 21.79 -7.21 2.54
CA ILE A 122 21.78 -6.76 1.15
C ILE A 122 20.67 -7.58 0.46
N VAL A 123 19.47 -7.00 0.38
CA VAL A 123 18.34 -7.60 -0.32
C VAL A 123 18.65 -7.60 -1.82
N LYS A 124 18.64 -8.77 -2.45
CA LYS A 124 18.74 -8.91 -3.91
C LYS A 124 17.36 -8.63 -4.51
N GLU A 125 17.15 -7.41 -4.99
CA GLU A 125 15.93 -7.00 -5.71
C GLU A 125 15.89 -7.62 -7.12
N ASP A 126 14.70 -7.70 -7.70
CA ASP A 126 14.53 -8.18 -9.07
C ASP A 126 15.22 -7.22 -10.06
N ASP A 127 15.74 -7.76 -11.17
CA ASP A 127 16.49 -6.96 -12.16
C ASP A 127 15.67 -5.77 -12.70
N VAL A 128 14.36 -5.97 -12.90
CA VAL A 128 13.46 -4.88 -13.34
C VAL A 128 13.39 -3.73 -12.33
N ASP A 129 13.38 -4.01 -11.03
CA ASP A 129 13.34 -2.96 -10.00
C ASP A 129 14.70 -2.26 -9.88
N VAL A 130 15.80 -3.01 -10.03
CA VAL A 130 17.14 -2.43 -10.08
C VAL A 130 17.26 -1.47 -11.26
N LEU A 131 16.74 -1.84 -12.44
CA LEU A 131 16.70 -0.96 -13.61
C LEU A 131 15.82 0.27 -13.37
N LEU A 132 14.59 0.08 -12.90
CA LEU A 132 13.64 1.17 -12.63
C LEU A 132 14.14 2.15 -11.56
N SER A 133 14.88 1.67 -10.56
CA SER A 133 15.45 2.52 -9.52
C SER A 133 16.46 3.56 -10.04
N LYS A 134 17.10 3.26 -11.19
CA LYS A 134 18.08 4.15 -11.84
C LYS A 134 17.42 5.19 -12.75
N LEU A 135 16.17 4.99 -13.15
CA LEU A 135 15.41 5.95 -13.96
C LEU A 135 14.83 7.05 -13.07
N ASP A 136 14.72 8.29 -13.55
CA ASP A 136 14.06 9.36 -12.81
C ASP A 136 12.53 9.23 -12.84
N GLY A 137 11.98 8.62 -13.91
CA GLY A 137 10.55 8.44 -14.13
C GLY A 137 9.83 9.72 -14.51
N LYS A 138 10.54 10.81 -14.81
CA LYS A 138 9.90 12.10 -15.10
C LYS A 138 9.18 12.06 -16.44
N ILE A 139 7.95 12.57 -16.43
CA ILE A 139 7.09 12.60 -17.62
C ILE A 139 7.40 13.88 -18.39
N LYS A 140 7.96 13.73 -19.58
CA LYS A 140 8.29 14.88 -20.44
C LYS A 140 7.02 15.53 -20.96
N ARG A 141 6.94 16.86 -20.86
CA ARG A 141 5.86 17.65 -21.46
C ARG A 141 6.37 18.40 -22.69
N ASN A 142 5.50 18.54 -23.67
CA ASN A 142 5.73 19.45 -24.77
C ASN A 142 5.55 20.91 -24.31
N ARG A 143 6.11 21.86 -25.06
CA ARG A 143 5.88 23.28 -24.83
C ARG A 143 4.39 23.60 -25.05
N ASP A 144 3.80 24.36 -24.15
CA ASP A 144 2.44 24.89 -24.32
C ASP A 144 2.48 26.17 -25.15
N ASP A 145 1.89 26.16 -26.33
CA ASP A 145 1.95 27.29 -27.27
C ASP A 145 1.30 28.58 -26.74
N LYS A 146 0.37 28.47 -25.78
CA LYS A 146 -0.37 29.62 -25.22
C LYS A 146 0.25 30.15 -23.94
N LEU A 147 0.79 29.26 -23.10
CA LEU A 147 1.25 29.59 -21.74
C LEU A 147 2.78 29.71 -21.62
N CYS A 148 3.55 29.06 -22.50
CA CYS A 148 5.01 29.11 -22.43
C CYS A 148 5.60 30.38 -23.08
N ARG A 149 5.92 31.37 -22.24
CA ARG A 149 6.59 32.62 -22.62
C ARG A 149 8.11 32.56 -22.43
N HIS A 150 8.76 31.61 -23.08
CA HIS A 150 10.21 31.42 -22.99
C HIS A 150 10.76 30.79 -24.27
N ASN A 151 12.07 30.85 -24.44
CA ASN A 151 12.76 30.35 -25.65
C ASN A 151 12.86 28.81 -25.63
N SER A 152 13.23 28.20 -26.75
CA SER A 152 13.26 26.73 -26.90
C SER A 152 14.17 25.98 -25.91
N ASN A 153 15.23 26.62 -25.40
CA ASN A 153 16.19 26.00 -24.46
C ASN A 153 15.88 26.29 -22.98
N SER A 154 14.69 26.80 -22.68
CA SER A 154 14.25 27.11 -21.31
C SER A 154 12.97 26.36 -20.99
N ALA A 155 12.68 26.18 -19.71
CA ALA A 155 11.46 25.52 -19.25
C ALA A 155 10.75 26.40 -18.22
N CYS A 156 9.43 26.40 -18.23
CA CYS A 156 8.58 26.99 -17.20
C CYS A 156 7.67 25.93 -16.58
N VAL A 157 6.82 26.34 -15.64
CA VAL A 157 5.86 25.47 -14.94
C VAL A 157 4.86 24.77 -15.86
N HIS A 158 4.70 25.19 -17.12
CA HIS A 158 3.78 24.59 -18.08
C HIS A 158 4.43 23.53 -18.98
N CYS A 159 5.76 23.47 -19.05
CA CYS A 159 6.49 22.51 -19.89
C CYS A 159 7.60 21.75 -19.15
N SER A 160 7.88 22.08 -17.89
CA SER A 160 8.79 21.31 -17.06
C SER A 160 8.31 19.87 -16.92
N PRO A 161 9.19 18.85 -16.87
CA PRO A 161 8.74 17.48 -16.67
C PRO A 161 7.91 17.32 -15.40
N LEU A 162 6.88 16.48 -15.46
CA LEU A 162 6.06 16.13 -14.31
C LEU A 162 6.69 14.97 -13.54
N GLU A 163 6.36 14.88 -12.25
CA GLU A 163 6.76 13.74 -11.43
C GLU A 163 5.95 12.48 -11.83
N PRO A 164 6.52 11.26 -11.70
CA PRO A 164 5.84 10.01 -12.09
C PRO A 164 4.54 9.73 -11.32
N PHE A 165 4.30 10.45 -10.21
CA PHE A 165 3.13 10.34 -9.35
C PHE A 165 2.18 11.55 -9.45
N ASP A 166 2.28 12.35 -10.52
CA ASP A 166 1.38 13.47 -10.78
C ASP A 166 -0.06 13.01 -10.98
N GLU A 167 -0.97 13.45 -10.12
CA GLU A 167 -2.34 12.95 -10.06
C GLU A 167 -3.18 13.38 -11.28
N ASN A 168 -2.90 14.56 -11.85
CA ASN A 168 -3.62 15.06 -13.02
C ASN A 168 -3.25 14.24 -14.26
N TYR A 169 -1.96 14.02 -14.48
CA TYR A 169 -1.49 13.19 -15.59
C TYR A 169 -2.07 11.78 -15.52
N LEU A 170 -2.04 11.14 -14.34
CA LEU A 170 -2.56 9.78 -14.17
C LEU A 170 -4.06 9.71 -14.46
N LYS A 171 -4.83 10.71 -14.02
CA LYS A 171 -6.27 10.81 -14.30
C LYS A 171 -6.54 10.99 -15.80
N GLU A 172 -5.81 11.88 -16.47
CA GLU A 172 -5.93 12.12 -17.91
C GLU A 172 -5.60 10.87 -18.74
N GLN A 173 -4.60 10.09 -18.32
CA GLN A 173 -4.21 8.83 -18.98
C GLN A 173 -5.03 7.61 -18.53
N ASN A 174 -6.10 7.80 -17.73
CA ASN A 174 -6.93 6.72 -17.18
C ASN A 174 -6.14 5.68 -16.35
N ILE A 175 -5.02 6.09 -15.73
CA ILE A 175 -4.20 5.25 -14.87
C ILE A 175 -4.78 5.27 -13.45
N LYS A 176 -5.43 4.18 -13.06
CA LYS A 176 -6.17 4.08 -11.79
C LYS A 176 -5.31 3.98 -10.53
N HIS A 177 -4.05 3.53 -10.66
CA HIS A 177 -3.13 3.28 -9.54
C HIS A 177 -1.71 3.65 -9.94
N LEU A 178 -0.92 4.11 -8.97
CA LEU A 178 0.52 4.27 -9.15
C LEU A 178 1.17 2.90 -9.38
N SER A 179 2.19 2.84 -10.24
CA SER A 179 3.13 1.73 -10.19
C SER A 179 3.85 1.75 -8.84
N PHE A 180 4.27 0.57 -8.35
CA PHE A 180 4.96 0.48 -7.07
C PHE A 180 6.23 1.35 -7.04
N ASN A 181 6.99 1.39 -8.14
CA ASN A 181 8.19 2.21 -8.24
C ASN A 181 7.88 3.72 -8.21
N SER A 182 6.76 4.17 -8.81
CA SER A 182 6.28 5.55 -8.69
C SER A 182 5.80 5.88 -7.28
N TYR A 183 5.19 4.92 -6.59
CA TYR A 183 4.81 5.07 -5.18
C TYR A 183 6.05 5.21 -4.27
N ILE A 184 7.09 4.39 -4.47
CA ILE A 184 8.38 4.57 -3.79
C ILE A 184 8.97 5.95 -4.09
N ARG A 185 8.93 6.40 -5.35
CA ARG A 185 9.41 7.75 -5.73
C ARG A 185 8.64 8.85 -4.99
N LYS A 186 7.32 8.72 -4.85
CA LYS A 186 6.48 9.65 -4.06
C LYS A 186 6.91 9.70 -2.59
N LEU A 187 7.22 8.55 -1.98
CA LEU A 187 7.66 8.50 -0.58
C LEU A 187 9.10 9.00 -0.36
N THR A 188 9.93 8.99 -1.41
CA THR A 188 11.35 9.36 -1.34
C THR A 188 11.67 10.75 -1.90
N SER A 189 10.70 11.47 -2.47
CA SER A 189 10.91 12.79 -3.09
C SER A 189 11.08 13.95 -2.08
N GLY A 190 10.81 13.72 -0.80
CA GLY A 190 10.94 14.72 0.27
C GLY A 190 12.38 15.07 0.65
N VAL A 191 12.53 16.02 1.58
CA VAL A 191 13.83 16.56 2.04
C VAL A 191 14.77 15.47 2.54
N ASP A 192 14.21 14.46 3.22
CA ASP A 192 14.98 13.34 3.78
C ASP A 192 15.43 12.31 2.74
N ARG A 193 15.01 12.45 1.46
CA ARG A 193 15.34 11.53 0.36
C ARG A 193 15.13 10.05 0.70
N GLY A 194 14.07 9.75 1.46
CA GLY A 194 13.75 8.38 1.89
C GLY A 194 14.63 7.82 3.01
N LYS A 195 15.44 8.64 3.70
CA LYS A 195 16.31 8.19 4.80
C LYS A 195 15.56 7.43 5.90
N PHE A 196 14.31 7.82 6.17
CA PHE A 196 13.44 7.22 7.18
C PHE A 196 12.32 6.37 6.57
N LEU A 197 12.37 6.09 5.27
CA LEU A 197 11.39 5.22 4.64
C LEU A 197 11.60 3.79 5.15
N ALA A 198 10.62 3.31 5.92
CA ALA A 198 10.51 1.92 6.34
C ALA A 198 9.11 1.44 5.96
N LEU A 199 9.06 0.56 4.95
CA LEU A 199 7.83 -0.12 4.58
C LEU A 199 7.64 -1.31 5.51
N GLU A 200 6.56 -1.26 6.28
CA GLU A 200 6.21 -2.33 7.22
C GLU A 200 5.01 -3.11 6.69
N ASP A 201 5.11 -4.43 6.80
CA ASP A 201 4.04 -5.32 6.39
C ASP A 201 2.99 -5.41 7.51
N ILE A 202 1.71 -5.44 7.14
CA ILE A 202 0.61 -5.51 8.11
C ILE A 202 0.64 -6.89 8.77
N THR A 203 0.53 -6.95 10.10
CA THR A 203 0.44 -8.21 10.86
C THR A 203 -0.82 -8.24 11.72
N CYS A 204 -1.56 -9.34 11.61
CA CYS A 204 -2.79 -9.59 12.37
C CYS A 204 -2.51 -10.49 13.59
N ARG A 205 -1.26 -10.87 13.84
CA ARG A 205 -0.87 -11.77 14.94
C ARG A 205 -0.47 -10.99 16.18
N VAL A 206 -0.78 -11.57 17.34
CA VAL A 206 -0.26 -11.09 18.63
C VAL A 206 1.26 -11.19 18.63
N LYS A 207 1.93 -10.12 19.02
CA LYS A 207 3.40 -10.11 19.14
C LYS A 207 3.82 -11.06 20.27
N ASN A 208 4.68 -12.01 19.94
CA ASN A 208 5.24 -12.94 20.92
C ASN A 208 6.28 -12.26 21.83
N GLY A 209 6.44 -12.77 23.05
CA GLY A 209 7.50 -12.33 23.97
C GLY A 209 7.15 -11.11 24.85
N CYS A 210 5.87 -10.79 25.02
CA CYS A 210 5.46 -9.77 25.99
C CYS A 210 5.76 -10.24 27.42
N LYS A 211 6.44 -9.39 28.21
CA LYS A 211 6.83 -9.71 29.60
C LYS A 211 5.79 -9.28 30.64
N ASP A 212 4.79 -8.51 30.24
CA ASP A 212 3.82 -7.87 31.14
C ASP A 212 2.61 -8.79 31.46
N HIS A 213 2.45 -9.91 30.75
CA HIS A 213 1.34 -10.86 30.95
C HIS A 213 1.70 -12.27 30.43
N PRO A 214 0.98 -13.32 30.84
CA PRO A 214 1.11 -14.66 30.26
C PRO A 214 0.75 -14.67 28.77
N PRO A 215 1.29 -15.60 27.95
CA PRO A 215 0.94 -15.70 26.53
C PRO A 215 -0.56 -15.88 26.27
N TRP A 216 -1.02 -15.45 25.09
CA TRP A 216 -2.39 -15.71 24.61
C TRP A 216 -2.71 -17.22 24.71
N PRO A 217 -3.90 -17.61 25.18
CA PRO A 217 -5.08 -16.78 25.48
C PRO A 217 -5.18 -16.23 26.90
N LYS A 218 -4.20 -16.52 27.77
CA LYS A 218 -4.29 -16.17 29.20
C LYS A 218 -4.05 -14.69 29.50
N GLY A 219 -3.50 -13.93 28.55
CA GLY A 219 -3.29 -12.50 28.68
C GLY A 219 -2.95 -11.84 27.35
N ILE A 220 -3.35 -10.58 27.21
CA ILE A 220 -3.01 -9.70 26.10
C ILE A 220 -2.94 -8.25 26.62
N CYS A 221 -2.07 -7.43 26.04
CA CYS A 221 -1.99 -6.01 26.33
C CYS A 221 -1.90 -5.18 25.05
N SER A 222 -2.13 -3.88 25.14
CA SER A 222 -2.11 -2.96 24.00
C SER A 222 -0.77 -2.89 23.26
N LYS A 223 0.34 -3.34 23.87
CA LYS A 223 1.67 -3.36 23.22
C LYS A 223 1.85 -4.58 22.31
N CYS A 224 1.22 -5.70 22.62
CA CYS A 224 1.36 -6.95 21.86
C CYS A 224 0.14 -7.25 20.98
N GLN A 225 -1.01 -6.68 21.31
CA GLN A 225 -2.22 -6.75 20.52
C GLN A 225 -1.99 -6.09 19.14
N PRO A 226 -2.32 -6.77 18.03
CA PRO A 226 -2.28 -6.16 16.72
C PRO A 226 -3.39 -5.09 16.63
N SER A 227 -3.10 -3.98 15.94
CA SER A 227 -4.08 -2.92 15.75
C SER A 227 -5.25 -3.40 14.89
N ALA A 228 -6.43 -2.81 15.12
CA ALA A 228 -7.57 -3.00 14.23
C ALA A 228 -7.19 -2.62 12.79
N ILE A 229 -7.70 -3.38 11.82
CA ILE A 229 -7.39 -3.21 10.40
C ILE A 229 -8.52 -2.40 9.78
N THR A 230 -8.20 -1.28 9.14
CA THR A 230 -9.16 -0.54 8.31
C THR A 230 -8.84 -0.77 6.85
N LEU A 231 -9.68 -1.51 6.14
CA LEU A 231 -9.59 -1.77 4.72
C LEU A 231 -9.76 -0.48 3.93
N ASN A 232 -8.64 0.04 3.43
CA ASN A 232 -8.59 1.20 2.54
C ASN A 232 -8.28 0.75 1.11
N ARG A 233 -8.76 1.52 0.12
CA ARG A 233 -8.35 1.32 -1.28
C ARG A 233 -6.84 1.53 -1.41
N GLN A 234 -6.12 0.51 -1.89
CA GLN A 234 -4.69 0.61 -2.15
C GLN A 234 -4.45 1.53 -3.34
N ILE A 235 -3.56 2.52 -3.20
CA ILE A 235 -3.33 3.57 -4.21
C ILE A 235 -2.25 3.20 -5.25
N TYR A 236 -1.59 2.05 -5.07
CA TYR A 236 -0.53 1.56 -5.92
C TYR A 236 -0.70 0.05 -6.19
N ARG A 237 0.02 -0.48 -7.17
CA ARG A 237 0.07 -1.92 -7.50
C ARG A 237 1.50 -2.33 -7.88
N HIS A 238 1.83 -3.60 -7.70
CA HIS A 238 3.20 -4.11 -7.94
C HIS A 238 3.42 -4.45 -9.42
N LEU A 239 2.37 -4.91 -10.11
CA LEU A 239 2.33 -5.06 -11.55
C LEU A 239 1.26 -4.17 -12.16
N ASP A 240 1.59 -3.55 -13.29
CA ASP A 240 0.71 -2.65 -14.03
C ASP A 240 0.03 -3.35 -15.21
N ASN A 241 0.69 -4.37 -15.77
CA ASN A 241 0.20 -5.07 -16.96
C ASN A 241 0.61 -6.55 -16.96
N VAL A 242 -0.20 -7.36 -17.65
CA VAL A 242 0.06 -8.76 -17.93
C VAL A 242 -0.07 -8.91 -19.44
N ALA A 243 0.99 -9.37 -20.08
CA ALA A 243 1.02 -9.63 -21.51
C ALA A 243 1.35 -11.11 -21.73
N PHE A 244 0.67 -11.74 -22.69
CA PHE A 244 1.02 -13.07 -23.16
C PHE A 244 1.86 -12.91 -24.41
N GLU A 245 3.00 -13.61 -24.47
CA GLU A 245 3.94 -13.53 -25.59
C GLU A 245 3.27 -13.94 -26.91
N ASN A 246 2.37 -14.92 -26.86
CA ASN A 246 1.64 -15.41 -28.01
C ASN A 246 0.20 -15.81 -27.64
N THR A 247 -0.75 -15.48 -28.52
CA THR A 247 -2.16 -15.89 -28.41
C THR A 247 -2.33 -17.41 -28.35
N ASN A 248 -1.46 -18.18 -29.01
CA ASN A 248 -1.48 -19.64 -28.99
C ASN A 248 -1.37 -20.25 -27.58
N LEU A 249 -0.71 -19.56 -26.63
CA LEU A 249 -0.62 -20.02 -25.23
C LEU A 249 -2.01 -20.09 -24.61
N VAL A 250 -2.79 -19.02 -24.81
CA VAL A 250 -4.15 -18.88 -24.27
C VAL A 250 -5.09 -19.82 -25.00
N GLU A 251 -4.99 -19.92 -26.34
CA GLU A 251 -5.83 -20.83 -27.12
C GLU A 251 -5.64 -22.29 -26.73
N ARG A 252 -4.40 -22.71 -26.48
CA ARG A 252 -4.09 -24.06 -25.99
C ARG A 252 -4.66 -24.31 -24.59
N PHE A 253 -4.58 -23.34 -23.69
CA PHE A 253 -5.16 -23.44 -22.35
C PHE A 253 -6.70 -23.55 -22.41
N LEU A 254 -7.34 -22.74 -23.26
CA LEU A 254 -8.81 -22.75 -23.44
C LEU A 254 -9.34 -23.97 -24.19
N TYR A 255 -8.49 -24.66 -24.95
CA TYR A 255 -8.88 -25.89 -25.64
C TYR A 255 -9.44 -26.95 -24.68
N TYR A 256 -8.92 -27.05 -23.45
CA TYR A 256 -9.45 -27.98 -22.45
C TYR A 256 -10.91 -27.68 -22.12
N TRP A 257 -11.24 -26.41 -21.86
CA TRP A 257 -12.62 -26.00 -21.57
C TRP A 257 -13.52 -26.23 -22.78
N ARG A 258 -13.08 -25.91 -24.00
CA ARG A 258 -13.86 -26.10 -25.23
C ARG A 258 -14.23 -27.57 -25.49
N THR A 259 -13.35 -28.49 -25.11
CA THR A 259 -13.56 -29.93 -25.36
C THR A 259 -14.31 -30.63 -24.23
N THR A 260 -14.15 -30.19 -22.99
CA THR A 260 -14.71 -30.88 -21.80
C THR A 260 -15.89 -30.14 -21.17
N GLY A 261 -16.00 -28.83 -21.37
CA GLY A 261 -16.90 -27.95 -20.63
C GLY A 261 -16.53 -27.77 -19.15
N HIS A 262 -15.36 -28.26 -18.71
CA HIS A 262 -14.89 -28.11 -17.33
C HIS A 262 -13.92 -26.94 -17.20
N GLN A 263 -13.92 -26.30 -16.03
CA GLN A 263 -13.03 -25.18 -15.74
C GLN A 263 -11.57 -25.64 -15.61
N ARG A 264 -10.62 -24.70 -15.74
CA ARG A 264 -9.20 -25.01 -15.72
C ARG A 264 -8.40 -23.97 -14.97
N ILE A 265 -7.33 -24.41 -14.31
CA ILE A 265 -6.32 -23.55 -13.67
C ILE A 265 -4.92 -23.85 -14.21
N GLY A 266 -4.09 -22.82 -14.30
CA GLY A 266 -2.68 -22.91 -14.69
C GLY A 266 -1.80 -21.92 -13.93
N ILE A 267 -0.51 -22.22 -13.87
CA ILE A 267 0.55 -21.36 -13.35
C ILE A 267 1.23 -20.67 -14.53
N LEU A 268 1.37 -19.35 -14.44
CA LEU A 268 1.96 -18.52 -15.47
C LEU A 268 3.48 -18.41 -15.23
N TYR A 269 4.26 -18.81 -16.21
CA TYR A 269 5.71 -18.63 -16.24
C TYR A 269 6.09 -17.53 -17.22
N GLY A 270 7.04 -16.71 -16.83
CA GLY A 270 7.41 -15.52 -17.58
C GLY A 270 8.54 -14.73 -16.94
N VAL A 271 8.66 -13.48 -17.38
CA VAL A 271 9.63 -12.50 -16.89
C VAL A 271 8.94 -11.17 -16.57
N TYR A 272 9.55 -10.38 -15.68
CA TYR A 272 9.09 -9.03 -15.40
C TYR A 272 9.90 -8.03 -16.22
N GLU A 273 9.21 -7.14 -16.92
CA GLU A 273 9.80 -6.15 -17.83
C GLU A 273 9.28 -4.74 -17.51
N ILE A 274 10.00 -3.72 -17.97
CA ILE A 274 9.55 -2.34 -17.85
C ILE A 274 8.32 -2.13 -18.75
N HIS A 275 7.27 -1.53 -18.21
CA HIS A 275 6.08 -1.13 -18.95
C HIS A 275 6.10 0.38 -19.18
N ALA A 276 6.19 0.80 -20.44
CA ALA A 276 6.40 2.21 -20.79
C ALA A 276 5.13 3.07 -20.68
N ASP A 277 3.94 2.49 -20.80
CA ASP A 277 2.68 3.25 -20.82
C ASP A 277 2.26 3.77 -19.43
N VAL A 278 2.90 3.24 -18.37
CA VAL A 278 2.73 3.69 -17.00
C VAL A 278 4.08 4.19 -16.48
N PRO A 279 4.16 5.39 -15.87
CA PRO A 279 5.41 5.89 -15.30
C PRO A 279 6.02 4.89 -14.31
N LEU A 280 7.28 4.50 -14.57
CA LEU A 280 8.01 3.47 -13.82
C LEU A 280 7.23 2.15 -13.67
N GLY A 281 6.43 1.79 -14.68
CA GLY A 281 5.56 0.63 -14.64
C GLY A 281 6.30 -0.69 -14.83
N VAL A 282 5.68 -1.78 -14.35
CA VAL A 282 6.17 -3.16 -14.54
C VAL A 282 5.09 -3.99 -15.22
N ARG A 283 5.47 -4.77 -16.23
CA ARG A 283 4.61 -5.80 -16.84
C ARG A 283 5.15 -7.20 -16.58
N ALA A 284 4.26 -8.16 -16.43
CA ALA A 284 4.59 -9.58 -16.54
C ALA A 284 4.42 -10.02 -18.00
N ASN A 285 5.50 -10.47 -18.63
CA ASN A 285 5.48 -11.09 -19.95
C ASN A 285 5.44 -12.62 -19.78
N VAL A 286 4.27 -13.21 -20.03
CA VAL A 286 3.99 -14.64 -19.86
C VAL A 286 4.38 -15.39 -21.13
N VAL A 287 5.24 -16.40 -20.98
CA VAL A 287 5.76 -17.21 -22.09
C VAL A 287 5.25 -18.65 -22.05
N ALA A 288 4.78 -19.12 -20.89
CA ALA A 288 4.25 -20.47 -20.73
C ALA A 288 3.16 -20.53 -19.67
N ILE A 289 2.23 -21.47 -19.85
CA ILE A 289 1.21 -21.84 -18.87
C ILE A 289 1.43 -23.31 -18.52
N TYR A 290 1.75 -23.57 -17.25
CA TYR A 290 1.87 -24.92 -16.72
C TYR A 290 0.56 -25.30 -16.02
N GLU A 291 -0.03 -26.43 -16.40
CA GLU A 291 -1.27 -26.91 -15.79
C GLU A 291 -0.95 -28.00 -14.76
N PRO A 292 -0.95 -27.67 -13.44
CA PRO A 292 -0.69 -28.66 -12.41
C PRO A 292 -1.80 -29.73 -12.36
N PRO A 293 -1.53 -30.91 -11.77
CA PRO A 293 -2.55 -31.92 -11.49
C PRO A 293 -3.77 -31.31 -10.78
N GLN A 294 -4.95 -31.53 -11.36
CA GLN A 294 -6.20 -30.92 -10.88
C GLN A 294 -7.42 -31.76 -11.24
N GLU A 295 -8.41 -31.78 -10.35
CA GLU A 295 -9.76 -32.28 -10.60
C GLU A 295 -10.65 -31.08 -10.97
N SER A 296 -11.18 -31.10 -12.20
CA SER A 296 -11.96 -30.00 -12.76
C SER A 296 -13.38 -30.45 -13.05
N THR A 297 -14.35 -29.65 -12.63
CA THR A 297 -15.77 -29.78 -12.98
C THR A 297 -16.26 -28.51 -13.69
N ARG A 298 -17.55 -28.39 -13.95
CA ARG A 298 -18.16 -27.17 -14.52
C ARG A 298 -18.11 -25.99 -13.56
N ASP A 299 -18.14 -26.26 -12.26
CA ASP A 299 -18.38 -25.25 -11.21
C ASP A 299 -17.26 -25.21 -10.15
N SER A 300 -16.30 -26.13 -10.21
CA SER A 300 -15.22 -26.20 -9.22
C SER A 300 -13.93 -26.77 -9.80
N ILE A 301 -12.82 -26.34 -9.20
CA ILE A 301 -11.47 -26.82 -9.48
C ILE A 301 -10.82 -27.19 -8.14
N ARG A 302 -10.22 -28.37 -8.07
CA ARG A 302 -9.42 -28.82 -6.94
C ARG A 302 -8.01 -29.14 -7.41
N LEU A 303 -7.04 -28.38 -6.93
CA LEU A 303 -5.63 -28.69 -7.13
C LEU A 303 -5.24 -29.97 -6.36
N LEU A 304 -4.46 -30.82 -7.00
CA LEU A 304 -3.88 -32.03 -6.42
C LEU A 304 -2.39 -31.80 -6.12
N PRO A 305 -1.76 -32.64 -5.29
CA PRO A 305 -0.30 -32.63 -5.12
C PRO A 305 0.41 -32.81 -6.47
N ASP A 306 1.48 -32.04 -6.67
CA ASP A 306 2.26 -32.06 -7.91
C ASP A 306 3.69 -32.55 -7.66
N ASP A 307 3.91 -33.83 -7.92
CA ASP A 307 5.23 -34.46 -7.77
C ASP A 307 6.28 -33.90 -8.77
N LYS A 308 5.85 -33.13 -9.78
CA LYS A 308 6.74 -32.52 -10.79
C LYS A 308 6.99 -31.04 -10.56
N GLU A 309 6.41 -30.42 -9.52
CA GLU A 309 6.52 -28.97 -9.26
C GLU A 309 7.98 -28.51 -9.25
N GLU A 310 8.84 -29.24 -8.53
CA GLU A 310 10.26 -28.90 -8.39
C GLU A 310 11.04 -29.05 -9.70
N LEU A 311 10.75 -30.10 -10.49
CA LEU A 311 11.40 -30.30 -11.79
C LEU A 311 11.02 -29.19 -12.76
N VAL A 312 9.75 -28.78 -12.77
CA VAL A 312 9.27 -27.69 -13.62
C VAL A 312 9.93 -26.37 -13.23
N ASP A 313 10.12 -26.11 -11.93
CA ASP A 313 10.86 -24.93 -11.44
C ASP A 313 12.32 -24.94 -11.89
N GLN A 314 13.01 -26.07 -11.80
CA GLN A 314 14.40 -26.17 -12.27
C GLN A 314 14.52 -25.90 -13.78
N ILE A 315 13.56 -26.39 -14.58
CA ILE A 315 13.51 -26.11 -16.02
C ILE A 315 13.24 -24.62 -16.26
N ALA A 316 12.28 -24.02 -15.55
CA ALA A 316 11.97 -22.61 -15.67
C ALA A 316 13.19 -21.74 -15.33
N ASP A 317 13.85 -22.01 -14.20
CA ASP A 317 15.06 -21.30 -13.77
C ASP A 317 16.19 -21.42 -14.79
N ALA A 318 16.41 -22.61 -15.37
CA ALA A 318 17.42 -22.83 -16.42
C ALA A 318 17.13 -22.03 -17.71
N LEU A 319 15.85 -21.72 -17.97
CA LEU A 319 15.40 -20.87 -19.07
C LEU A 319 15.32 -19.39 -18.70
N GLY A 320 15.69 -19.01 -17.47
CA GLY A 320 15.56 -17.63 -16.97
C GLY A 320 14.11 -17.19 -16.74
N LEU A 321 13.19 -18.14 -16.61
CA LEU A 321 11.78 -17.91 -16.37
C LEU A 321 11.46 -18.09 -14.89
N ARG A 322 10.37 -17.46 -14.45
CA ARG A 322 9.84 -17.65 -13.10
C ARG A 322 8.33 -17.67 -13.10
N ARG A 323 7.74 -18.13 -12.01
CA ARG A 323 6.29 -17.98 -11.79
C ARG A 323 5.95 -16.51 -11.61
N VAL A 324 5.14 -15.98 -12.51
CA VAL A 324 4.69 -14.58 -12.50
C VAL A 324 3.24 -14.45 -12.05
N GLY A 325 2.45 -15.51 -12.13
CA GLY A 325 1.06 -15.51 -11.70
C GLY A 325 0.37 -16.85 -11.85
N TRP A 326 -0.95 -16.83 -11.74
CA TRP A 326 -1.82 -17.96 -12.04
C TRP A 326 -3.01 -17.48 -12.88
N ILE A 327 -3.59 -18.41 -13.63
CA ILE A 327 -4.74 -18.18 -14.51
C ILE A 327 -5.80 -19.22 -14.22
N PHE A 328 -7.07 -18.83 -14.23
CA PHE A 328 -8.19 -19.76 -14.13
C PHE A 328 -9.34 -19.34 -15.04
N THR A 329 -10.19 -20.29 -15.42
CA THR A 329 -11.39 -20.04 -16.21
C THR A 329 -12.63 -20.00 -15.33
N ASP A 330 -13.52 -19.07 -15.65
CA ASP A 330 -14.93 -19.07 -15.25
C ASP A 330 -15.77 -18.78 -16.49
N LEU A 331 -15.89 -19.82 -17.31
CA LEU A 331 -16.56 -19.74 -18.61
C LEU A 331 -17.82 -20.61 -18.57
N MET A 332 -18.95 -19.99 -18.91
CA MET A 332 -20.23 -20.67 -19.10
C MET A 332 -20.72 -20.41 -20.53
N PRO A 333 -21.05 -21.46 -21.31
CA PRO A 333 -21.56 -21.26 -22.66
C PRO A 333 -22.90 -20.52 -22.62
N GLU A 334 -23.04 -19.51 -23.47
CA GLU A 334 -24.32 -18.85 -23.75
C GLU A 334 -24.97 -19.52 -24.96
N ASP A 335 -24.26 -19.53 -26.09
CA ASP A 335 -24.64 -20.26 -27.29
C ASP A 335 -23.44 -21.00 -27.89
N VAL A 336 -23.55 -22.32 -27.92
CA VAL A 336 -22.50 -23.24 -28.39
C VAL A 336 -22.29 -23.12 -29.90
N GLN A 337 -23.31 -22.72 -30.68
CA GLN A 337 -23.21 -22.60 -32.14
C GLN A 337 -22.37 -21.39 -32.55
N THR A 338 -22.54 -20.27 -31.82
CA THR A 338 -21.81 -19.02 -32.06
C THR A 338 -20.51 -18.92 -31.26
N GLY A 339 -20.28 -19.84 -30.32
CA GLY A 339 -19.08 -19.85 -29.47
C GLY A 339 -19.07 -18.76 -28.41
N THR A 340 -20.25 -18.25 -28.04
CA THR A 340 -20.41 -17.15 -27.08
C THR A 340 -20.49 -17.65 -25.64
N VAL A 341 -20.09 -16.80 -24.69
CA VAL A 341 -20.03 -17.10 -23.25
C VAL A 341 -20.82 -16.08 -22.43
N LYS A 342 -21.33 -16.50 -21.27
CA LYS A 342 -22.09 -15.61 -20.38
C LYS A 342 -21.19 -14.58 -19.71
N HIS A 343 -21.73 -13.36 -19.56
CA HIS A 343 -21.14 -12.29 -18.76
C HIS A 343 -21.56 -12.40 -17.28
N THR A 344 -20.96 -13.32 -16.53
CA THR A 344 -21.33 -13.60 -15.13
C THR A 344 -20.68 -12.65 -14.12
N ARG A 345 -19.55 -12.03 -14.48
CA ARG A 345 -18.74 -11.18 -13.59
C ARG A 345 -18.88 -9.71 -13.95
N ASN A 346 -19.64 -8.96 -13.16
CA ASN A 346 -19.91 -7.55 -13.42
C ASN A 346 -20.24 -6.77 -12.13
N ILE A 347 -20.65 -5.51 -12.28
CA ILE A 347 -20.95 -4.60 -11.16
C ILE A 347 -22.15 -5.05 -10.31
N ASP A 348 -23.08 -5.81 -10.89
CA ASP A 348 -24.29 -6.30 -10.22
C ASP A 348 -24.05 -7.66 -9.54
N THR A 349 -22.89 -8.29 -9.79
CA THR A 349 -22.48 -9.57 -9.19
C THR A 349 -21.17 -9.39 -8.42
N HIS A 350 -20.07 -9.90 -8.95
CA HIS A 350 -18.71 -9.75 -8.43
C HIS A 350 -17.69 -9.89 -9.55
N PHE A 351 -16.50 -9.34 -9.33
CA PHE A 351 -15.37 -9.51 -10.24
C PHE A 351 -14.50 -10.71 -9.84
N LEU A 352 -14.21 -10.85 -8.55
CA LEU A 352 -13.55 -12.00 -7.94
C LEU A 352 -14.36 -12.45 -6.73
N SER A 353 -14.48 -13.76 -6.55
CA SER A 353 -15.08 -14.31 -5.34
C SER A 353 -14.12 -14.19 -4.15
N ALA A 354 -14.64 -14.29 -2.92
CA ALA A 354 -13.85 -14.29 -1.71
C ALA A 354 -12.89 -15.49 -1.67
N GLN A 355 -13.29 -16.65 -2.21
CA GLN A 355 -12.41 -17.81 -2.33
C GLN A 355 -11.24 -17.56 -3.28
N GLU A 356 -11.51 -16.93 -4.43
CA GLU A 356 -10.46 -16.53 -5.39
C GLU A 356 -9.54 -15.46 -4.80
N CYS A 357 -10.08 -14.50 -4.05
CA CYS A 357 -9.27 -13.50 -3.32
C CYS A 357 -8.37 -14.15 -2.27
N ILE A 358 -8.87 -15.14 -1.53
CA ILE A 358 -8.08 -15.89 -0.56
C ILE A 358 -6.98 -16.69 -1.26
N MET A 359 -7.29 -17.34 -2.39
CA MET A 359 -6.29 -18.07 -3.19
C MET A 359 -5.23 -17.14 -3.79
N ALA A 360 -5.63 -15.98 -4.30
CA ALA A 360 -4.71 -14.94 -4.75
C ALA A 360 -3.81 -14.43 -3.62
N GLY A 361 -4.37 -14.19 -2.43
CA GLY A 361 -3.62 -13.82 -1.24
C GLY A 361 -2.64 -14.92 -0.80
N TYR A 362 -3.04 -16.19 -0.88
CA TYR A 362 -2.16 -17.32 -0.61
C TYR A 362 -0.95 -17.32 -1.55
N TYR A 363 -1.17 -17.22 -2.87
CA TYR A 363 -0.08 -17.22 -3.83
C TYR A 363 0.82 -15.97 -3.72
N GLN A 364 0.23 -14.78 -3.51
CA GLN A 364 1.02 -13.57 -3.29
C GLN A 364 1.90 -13.67 -2.03
N ASN A 365 1.44 -14.35 -0.98
CA ASN A 365 2.26 -14.63 0.20
C ASN A 365 3.33 -15.71 -0.06
N LYS A 366 3.04 -16.71 -0.92
CA LYS A 366 4.01 -17.74 -1.34
C LYS A 366 5.15 -17.13 -2.17
N TYR A 367 4.85 -16.08 -2.95
CA TYR A 367 5.81 -15.42 -3.85
C TYR A 367 5.99 -13.92 -3.50
N PRO A 368 6.67 -13.61 -2.39
CA PRO A 368 6.84 -12.23 -1.95
C PRO A 368 7.78 -11.44 -2.86
N ASN A 369 7.60 -10.12 -2.90
CA ASN A 369 8.46 -9.21 -3.63
C ASN A 369 9.65 -8.74 -2.76
N PRO A 370 10.91 -9.00 -3.16
CA PRO A 370 12.08 -8.44 -2.48
C PRO A 370 12.08 -6.91 -2.52
N CYS A 371 12.34 -6.26 -1.39
CA CYS A 371 12.28 -4.81 -1.27
C CYS A 371 13.26 -4.30 -0.22
N LYS A 372 14.24 -3.48 -0.63
CA LYS A 372 15.25 -2.91 0.28
C LYS A 372 14.73 -1.87 1.28
N TYR A 373 13.54 -1.32 1.01
CA TYR A 373 12.88 -0.34 1.87
C TYR A 373 12.08 -0.99 3.00
N SER A 374 11.95 -2.32 2.99
CA SER A 374 11.31 -3.08 4.07
C SER A 374 12.33 -3.60 5.06
N SER A 375 11.98 -3.57 6.35
CA SER A 375 12.81 -4.11 7.44
C SER A 375 12.95 -5.63 7.36
N SER A 376 11.96 -6.34 6.82
CA SER A 376 12.00 -7.78 6.56
C SER A 376 12.70 -8.14 5.25
N GLY A 377 13.04 -7.14 4.43
CA GLY A 377 13.58 -7.32 3.08
C GLY A 377 12.56 -7.73 2.02
N ILE A 378 11.28 -7.84 2.38
CA ILE A 378 10.17 -8.14 1.46
C ILE A 378 9.01 -7.18 1.68
N PHE A 379 8.28 -6.83 0.61
CA PHE A 379 7.08 -5.99 0.71
C PHE A 379 6.12 -6.28 -0.45
N GLY A 380 4.93 -6.77 -0.11
CA GLY A 380 3.92 -7.16 -1.09
C GLY A 380 4.38 -8.28 -2.04
N SER A 381 3.81 -8.31 -3.24
CA SER A 381 4.09 -9.34 -4.24
C SER A 381 3.77 -8.84 -5.65
N LYS A 382 4.61 -9.21 -6.62
CA LYS A 382 4.32 -9.04 -8.06
C LYS A 382 3.44 -10.17 -8.62
N PHE A 383 3.10 -11.20 -7.84
CA PHE A 383 2.33 -12.34 -8.36
C PHE A 383 0.92 -11.91 -8.78
N VAL A 384 0.55 -12.20 -10.03
CA VAL A 384 -0.73 -11.82 -10.65
C VAL A 384 -1.75 -12.96 -10.57
N THR A 385 -3.02 -12.59 -10.52
CA THR A 385 -4.17 -13.47 -10.75
C THR A 385 -4.84 -13.11 -12.08
N VAL A 386 -5.01 -14.05 -13.00
CA VAL A 386 -5.74 -13.84 -14.26
C VAL A 386 -7.02 -14.66 -14.27
N CYS A 387 -8.16 -14.00 -14.45
CA CYS A 387 -9.46 -14.65 -14.63
C CYS A 387 -9.82 -14.63 -16.12
N VAL A 388 -10.19 -15.77 -16.69
CA VAL A 388 -10.76 -15.85 -18.03
C VAL A 388 -12.27 -16.03 -17.93
N THR A 389 -13.01 -15.05 -18.40
CA THR A 389 -14.48 -15.01 -18.28
C THR A 389 -15.13 -14.39 -19.52
N GLY A 390 -16.46 -14.25 -19.54
CA GLY A 390 -17.19 -13.56 -20.61
C GLY A 390 -17.28 -12.05 -20.37
N ASP A 391 -17.11 -11.25 -21.41
CA ASP A 391 -17.33 -9.80 -21.38
C ASP A 391 -18.80 -9.43 -21.65
N LYS A 392 -19.12 -8.14 -21.60
CA LYS A 392 -20.46 -7.59 -21.91
C LYS A 392 -20.98 -7.89 -23.32
N ASN A 393 -20.13 -8.32 -24.24
CA ASN A 393 -20.48 -8.71 -25.61
C ASN A 393 -20.51 -10.25 -25.76
N ASN A 394 -20.50 -10.98 -24.65
CA ASN A 394 -20.47 -12.43 -24.59
C ASN A 394 -19.24 -13.05 -25.28
N GLN A 395 -18.12 -12.32 -25.30
CA GLN A 395 -16.83 -12.77 -25.81
C GLN A 395 -15.91 -13.16 -24.67
N VAL A 396 -15.01 -14.12 -24.93
CA VAL A 396 -14.00 -14.52 -23.94
C VAL A 396 -13.00 -13.38 -23.75
N ILE A 397 -12.82 -12.94 -22.50
CA ILE A 397 -11.86 -11.92 -22.09
C ILE A 397 -10.99 -12.45 -20.94
N MET A 398 -9.78 -11.91 -20.83
CA MET A 398 -8.89 -12.13 -19.69
C MET A 398 -8.78 -10.85 -18.87
N GLU A 399 -8.97 -10.97 -17.57
CA GLU A 399 -8.87 -9.87 -16.62
C GLU A 399 -7.79 -10.15 -15.57
N GLY A 400 -6.88 -9.20 -15.40
CA GLY A 400 -5.76 -9.29 -14.47
C GLY A 400 -6.03 -8.57 -13.15
N TYR A 401 -5.75 -9.25 -12.04
CA TYR A 401 -5.99 -8.78 -10.67
C TYR A 401 -4.76 -9.03 -9.77
N GLN A 402 -4.66 -8.23 -8.72
CA GLN A 402 -3.83 -8.49 -7.54
C GLN A 402 -4.62 -8.13 -6.30
N VAL A 403 -4.52 -8.93 -5.23
CA VAL A 403 -5.10 -8.54 -3.94
C VAL A 403 -4.20 -7.55 -3.22
N SER A 404 -4.82 -6.70 -2.41
CA SER A 404 -4.12 -5.69 -1.62
C SER A 404 -3.24 -6.32 -0.54
N GLN A 405 -2.28 -5.57 -0.03
CA GLN A 405 -1.45 -6.02 1.11
C GLN A 405 -2.29 -6.32 2.36
N GLN A 406 -3.39 -5.60 2.56
CA GLN A 406 -4.32 -5.86 3.66
C GLN A 406 -4.95 -7.24 3.51
N CYS A 407 -5.35 -7.63 2.29
CA CYS A 407 -5.86 -8.97 2.01
C CYS A 407 -4.77 -10.03 2.18
N MET A 408 -3.53 -9.77 1.69
CA MET A 408 -2.40 -10.66 1.91
C MET A 408 -2.18 -10.94 3.40
N ALA A 409 -2.18 -9.90 4.24
CA ALA A 409 -2.01 -10.04 5.69
C ALA A 409 -3.15 -10.86 6.34
N LEU A 410 -4.40 -10.56 6.00
CA LEU A 410 -5.57 -11.29 6.51
C LEU A 410 -5.55 -12.77 6.10
N VAL A 411 -5.08 -13.10 4.89
CA VAL A 411 -4.96 -14.49 4.43
C VAL A 411 -3.79 -15.19 5.12
N ARG A 412 -2.60 -14.57 5.16
CA ARG A 412 -1.39 -15.12 5.81
C ARG A 412 -1.62 -15.43 7.29
N ASP A 413 -2.38 -14.56 7.95
CA ASP A 413 -2.65 -14.65 9.38
C ASP A 413 -3.97 -15.36 9.65
N ASN A 414 -4.57 -16.01 8.64
CA ASN A 414 -5.74 -16.85 8.75
C ASN A 414 -6.93 -16.13 9.40
N CYS A 415 -7.17 -14.86 9.06
CA CYS A 415 -8.27 -14.06 9.58
C CYS A 415 -9.52 -14.11 8.68
N LEU A 416 -9.37 -14.48 7.40
CA LEU A 416 -10.46 -14.44 6.41
C LEU A 416 -10.89 -15.85 5.95
N VAL A 417 -12.19 -16.07 5.76
CA VAL A 417 -12.79 -17.25 5.10
C VAL A 417 -13.83 -16.82 4.06
N PRO A 418 -14.07 -17.62 3.00
CA PRO A 418 -15.16 -17.32 2.08
C PRO A 418 -16.51 -17.58 2.76
N THR A 419 -17.54 -16.85 2.36
CA THR A 419 -18.92 -17.19 2.75
C THR A 419 -19.48 -18.29 1.84
N LYS A 420 -20.56 -18.94 2.28
CA LYS A 420 -21.17 -20.05 1.53
C LYS A 420 -22.08 -19.57 0.40
N ASP A 421 -22.90 -18.55 0.67
CA ASP A 421 -24.02 -18.17 -0.19
C ASP A 421 -23.77 -16.86 -0.97
N LEU A 422 -22.78 -16.04 -0.55
CA LEU A 422 -22.49 -14.72 -1.14
C LEU A 422 -21.02 -14.66 -1.59
N PRO A 423 -20.69 -15.09 -2.83
CA PRO A 423 -19.32 -15.17 -3.30
C PRO A 423 -18.55 -13.85 -3.22
N GLU A 424 -19.23 -12.70 -3.26
CA GLU A 424 -18.66 -11.37 -3.13
C GLU A 424 -18.22 -11.01 -1.70
N LEU A 425 -18.66 -11.75 -0.68
CA LEU A 425 -18.38 -11.48 0.72
C LEU A 425 -17.38 -12.48 1.32
N GLY A 426 -16.42 -11.94 2.08
CA GLY A 426 -15.54 -12.70 2.96
C GLY A 426 -15.91 -12.50 4.42
N TYR A 427 -15.89 -13.57 5.20
CA TYR A 427 -16.17 -13.54 6.63
C TYR A 427 -14.87 -13.47 7.44
N VAL A 428 -14.83 -12.55 8.40
CA VAL A 428 -13.71 -12.41 9.32
C VAL A 428 -13.93 -13.39 10.48
N ARG A 429 -12.97 -14.28 10.70
CA ARG A 429 -13.05 -15.27 11.77
C ARG A 429 -13.17 -14.60 13.14
N GLU A 430 -13.97 -15.18 14.00
CA GLU A 430 -14.02 -14.78 15.40
C GLU A 430 -12.74 -15.18 16.14
N SER A 431 -12.37 -14.39 17.14
CA SER A 431 -11.26 -14.72 18.03
C SER A 431 -11.59 -15.99 18.83
N SER A 432 -10.56 -16.83 19.04
CA SER A 432 -10.64 -18.04 19.85
C SER A 432 -9.39 -18.19 20.71
N ASP A 433 -9.41 -19.13 21.66
CA ASP A 433 -8.26 -19.48 22.49
C ASP A 433 -6.99 -19.82 21.68
N LYS A 434 -7.17 -20.27 20.44
CA LYS A 434 -6.08 -20.64 19.52
C LYS A 434 -5.55 -19.46 18.72
N GLN A 435 -6.40 -18.47 18.43
CA GLN A 435 -6.08 -17.38 17.51
C GLN A 435 -6.87 -16.13 17.86
N TYR A 436 -6.15 -15.05 18.15
CA TYR A 436 -6.71 -13.71 18.19
C TYR A 436 -6.89 -13.20 16.75
N VAL A 437 -8.04 -12.58 16.47
CA VAL A 437 -8.35 -11.92 15.20
C VAL A 437 -8.69 -10.46 15.53
N PRO A 438 -7.97 -9.47 14.96
CA PRO A 438 -8.27 -8.07 15.19
C PRO A 438 -9.58 -7.65 14.52
N ASP A 439 -10.20 -6.59 15.03
CA ASP A 439 -11.36 -5.98 14.37
C ASP A 439 -10.98 -5.50 12.97
N VAL A 440 -11.86 -5.76 12.00
CA VAL A 440 -11.68 -5.36 10.60
C VAL A 440 -12.81 -4.42 10.21
N TYR A 441 -12.46 -3.18 9.91
CA TYR A 441 -13.36 -2.15 9.39
C TYR A 441 -13.08 -1.94 7.90
N TYR A 442 -14.05 -1.39 7.18
CA TYR A 442 -13.84 -0.92 5.81
C TYR A 442 -14.49 0.45 5.63
N LYS A 443 -13.91 1.29 4.78
CA LYS A 443 -14.50 2.61 4.48
C LYS A 443 -15.54 2.48 3.39
N VAL A 444 -16.79 2.80 3.72
CA VAL A 444 -17.82 3.08 2.72
C VAL A 444 -17.62 4.52 2.25
N SER A 445 -17.30 4.69 0.97
CA SER A 445 -17.41 6.00 0.31
C SER A 445 -18.85 6.08 -0.22
N ASP A 446 -19.54 7.20 0.00
CA ASP A 446 -20.96 7.42 -0.35
C ASP A 446 -21.49 6.62 -1.56
N PHE A 447 -22.44 5.73 -1.27
CA PHE A 447 -23.73 5.46 -1.94
C PHE A 447 -24.12 3.98 -1.80
N ARG A 448 -25.21 3.76 -1.04
CA ARG A 448 -25.97 2.50 -0.81
C ARG A 448 -25.39 1.55 0.26
N LEU A 449 -25.64 1.91 1.52
CA LEU A 449 -25.80 0.92 2.59
C LEU A 449 -27.02 0.04 2.27
N LEU A 450 -26.79 -1.26 2.14
CA LEU A 450 -27.69 -2.29 2.67
C LEU A 450 -26.84 -3.14 3.61
N MET A 451 -26.79 -2.73 4.87
CA MET A 451 -26.48 -3.65 5.96
C MET A 451 -27.80 -4.30 6.34
N VAL A 452 -27.91 -5.60 6.15
CA VAL A 452 -28.91 -6.42 6.85
C VAL A 452 -28.19 -6.97 8.08
N GLU A 453 -28.79 -6.77 9.26
CA GLU A 453 -28.37 -7.28 10.56
C GLU A 453 -28.22 -8.81 10.60
#